data_AF-A0AAV1XWP0-F1
#
_entry.id   AF-A0AAV1XWP0-F1
#
_cell.length_a   1.000
_cell.length_b   1.000
_cell.length_c   1.000
_cell.angle_alpha   90.00
_cell.angle_beta   90.00
_cell.angle_gamma   90.00
#
_symmetry.space_group_name_H-M   'P 1'
#
loop_
_entity.id
_entity.type
_entity.pdbx_description
1 polymer ?
#
loop_
_entity_poly.entity_id
_entity_poly.type
_entity_poly.pdbx_seq_one_letter_code
_entity_poly.pdbx_strand_id
1 'polypeptide(L)'
;MVEDGTVTLYNITHITNPNQKPFSFKVGLSQTLCEGTIFEVSNLQQAKIAEEAGARAIKVSHPITRHEGSGNIVARARVRKFVEALRRIREGASMIRTQGDLEGSGNIVETMKNVRSMMGDIRVLSSMDEDEVFAFSKKIEAPYDLVVQTKQLGRLHVVNFAVGVL
;
A
#
# COMPACT_ATOMS: atom_id res chain seq x y z
N MET A 1 9.79 -16.30 3.08
CA MET A 1 10.13 -15.81 1.73
C MET A 1 9.11 -14.75 1.34
N VAL A 2 9.52 -13.49 1.21
CA VAL A 2 8.63 -12.37 0.87
C VAL A 2 8.50 -12.32 -0.64
N GLU A 3 7.45 -12.93 -1.18
CA GLU A 3 6.98 -12.63 -2.53
C GLU A 3 6.02 -11.44 -2.46
N ASP A 4 6.57 -10.22 -2.42
CA ASP A 4 5.79 -9.00 -2.59
C ASP A 4 6.19 -8.32 -3.90
N GLY A 5 5.21 -8.25 -4.81
CA GLY A 5 5.34 -7.66 -6.14
C GLY A 5 5.81 -6.21 -6.04
N THR A 6 6.99 -5.98 -6.61
CA THR A 6 7.65 -4.67 -6.68
C THR A 6 7.09 -3.90 -7.87
N VAL A 7 6.56 -2.70 -7.62
CA VAL A 7 6.16 -1.77 -8.68
C VAL A 7 7.37 -0.90 -9.01
N THR A 8 7.85 -0.98 -10.25
CA THR A 8 8.95 -0.15 -10.75
C THR A 8 8.35 1.07 -11.42
N LEU A 9 8.65 2.26 -10.90
CA LEU A 9 8.26 3.52 -11.51
C LEU A 9 9.30 3.89 -12.57
N TYR A 10 8.91 3.84 -13.84
CA TYR A 10 9.68 4.43 -14.93
C TYR A 10 9.19 5.87 -15.07
N ASN A 11 10.09 6.84 -14.90
CA ASN A 11 9.89 8.28 -15.05
C ASN A 11 9.60 9.09 -13.76
N ILE A 12 10.65 9.32 -12.96
CA ILE A 12 10.67 10.44 -11.99
C ILE A 12 12.05 11.11 -12.06
N THR A 13 12.13 12.23 -12.78
CA THR A 13 13.27 13.16 -12.81
C THR A 13 13.22 14.13 -11.63
N HIS A 14 13.26 13.63 -10.39
CA HIS A 14 13.50 14.48 -9.22
C HIS A 14 14.58 13.84 -8.34
N ILE A 15 15.83 14.29 -8.57
CA ILE A 15 16.98 13.98 -7.72
C ILE A 15 16.92 14.97 -6.55
N THR A 16 16.44 14.52 -5.40
CA THR A 16 16.62 15.23 -4.12
C THR A 16 17.35 14.34 -3.12
N ASN A 17 18.20 14.98 -2.33
CA ASN A 17 19.28 14.42 -1.52
C ASN A 17 18.84 13.20 -0.65
N PRO A 18 19.50 12.02 -0.78
CA PRO A 18 19.14 10.78 -0.07
C PRO A 18 19.29 10.85 1.46
N ASN A 19 19.86 11.94 2.00
CA ASN A 19 20.01 12.18 3.44
C ASN A 19 18.70 12.63 4.13
N GLN A 20 17.62 12.88 3.40
CA GLN A 20 16.34 13.29 3.97
C GLN A 20 15.37 12.09 4.07
N LYS A 21 15.24 11.52 5.28
CA LYS A 21 14.33 10.42 5.69
C LYS A 21 13.86 9.49 4.55
N PRO A 22 14.58 8.39 4.25
CA PRO A 22 14.32 7.54 3.08
C PRO A 22 12.91 6.95 3.02
N PHE A 23 12.26 6.77 4.18
CA PHE A 23 10.87 6.29 4.25
C PHE A 23 9.86 7.35 3.80
N SER A 24 10.01 8.61 4.23
CA SER A 24 9.09 9.69 3.84
C SER A 24 9.13 9.94 2.34
N PHE A 25 10.29 9.77 1.71
CA PHE A 25 10.43 9.83 0.25
C PHE A 25 9.65 8.71 -0.44
N LYS A 26 9.77 7.46 0.02
CA LYS A 26 9.00 6.33 -0.53
C LYS A 26 7.50 6.50 -0.36
N VAL A 27 7.06 7.10 0.75
CA VAL A 27 5.65 7.46 0.98
C VAL A 27 5.20 8.59 0.05
N GLY A 28 6.03 9.61 -0.15
CA GLY A 28 5.74 10.68 -1.13
C GLY A 28 5.64 10.15 -2.56
N LEU A 29 6.51 9.21 -2.93
CA LEU A 29 6.44 8.51 -4.22
C LEU A 29 5.14 7.71 -4.36
N SER A 30 4.73 6.96 -3.33
CA SER A 30 3.47 6.21 -3.39
C SER A 30 2.25 7.11 -3.44
N GLN A 31 2.30 8.31 -2.85
CA GLN A 31 1.25 9.32 -2.95
C GLN A 31 1.03 9.81 -4.38
N THR A 32 2.05 9.79 -5.24
CA THR A 32 1.85 10.13 -6.66
C THR A 32 0.94 9.12 -7.36
N LEU A 33 0.81 7.90 -6.84
CA LEU A 33 -0.09 6.87 -7.37
C LEU A 33 -1.53 7.03 -6.88
N CYS A 34 -1.80 7.88 -5.88
CA CYS A 34 -3.16 8.13 -5.41
C CYS A 34 -4.09 8.48 -6.58
N GLU A 35 -5.34 8.00 -6.49
CA GLU A 35 -6.40 8.20 -7.49
C GLU A 35 -6.15 7.51 -8.85
N GLY A 36 -5.02 6.83 -9.04
CA GLY A 36 -4.71 6.08 -10.24
C GLY A 36 -5.15 4.61 -10.19
N THR A 37 -5.29 4.00 -11.36
CA THR A 37 -5.47 2.54 -11.49
C THR A 37 -4.12 1.86 -11.71
N ILE A 38 -3.89 0.72 -11.05
CA ILE A 38 -2.71 -0.12 -11.25
C ILE A 38 -3.14 -1.41 -11.94
N PHE A 39 -2.75 -1.60 -13.19
CA PHE A 39 -3.07 -2.82 -13.95
C PHE A 39 -2.01 -3.90 -13.78
N GLU A 40 -2.44 -5.15 -13.73
CA GLU A 40 -1.54 -6.30 -13.86
C GLU A 40 -1.42 -6.67 -15.33
N VAL A 41 -0.19 -6.73 -15.85
CA VAL A 41 0.11 -6.98 -17.26
C VAL A 41 1.10 -8.13 -17.39
N SER A 42 0.92 -8.96 -18.41
CA SER A 42 1.80 -10.08 -18.73
C SER A 42 2.64 -9.85 -19.99
N ASN A 43 2.34 -8.81 -20.78
CA ASN A 43 3.04 -8.52 -22.02
C ASN A 43 3.09 -7.01 -22.32
N LEU A 44 3.95 -6.64 -23.27
CA LEU A 44 4.16 -5.24 -23.68
C LEU A 44 2.92 -4.60 -24.29
N GLN A 45 2.11 -5.37 -25.02
CA GLN A 45 0.87 -4.86 -25.63
C GLN A 45 -0.13 -4.43 -24.55
N GLN A 46 -0.31 -5.25 -23.51
CA GLN A 46 -1.13 -4.92 -22.34
C GLN A 46 -0.57 -3.73 -21.57
N ALA A 47 0.75 -3.60 -21.45
CA ALA A 47 1.37 -2.43 -20.83
C ALA A 47 1.03 -1.14 -21.58
N LYS A 48 1.11 -1.14 -22.92
CA LYS A 48 0.74 0.00 -23.76
C LYS A 48 -0.75 0.33 -23.65
N ILE A 49 -1.62 -0.68 -23.73
CA ILE A 49 -3.06 -0.49 -23.58
C ILE A 49 -3.40 0.09 -22.20
N ALA A 50 -2.74 -0.40 -21.14
CA ALA A 50 -2.95 0.13 -19.80
C ALA A 50 -2.51 1.60 -19.70
N GLU A 51 -1.36 1.96 -20.26
CA GLU A 51 -0.87 3.34 -20.30
C GLU A 51 -1.83 4.27 -21.07
N GLU A 52 -2.28 3.86 -22.26
CA GLU A 52 -3.27 4.58 -23.07
C GLU A 52 -4.62 4.73 -22.35
N ALA A 53 -5.02 3.73 -21.56
CA ALA A 53 -6.22 3.78 -20.72
C ALA A 53 -6.07 4.68 -19.48
N GLY A 54 -4.92 5.32 -19.29
CA GLY A 54 -4.65 6.21 -18.16
C GLY A 54 -4.19 5.49 -16.89
N ALA A 55 -3.64 4.28 -17.00
CA ALA A 55 -3.02 3.61 -15.87
C ALA A 55 -1.86 4.43 -15.30
N ARG A 56 -1.85 4.63 -13.99
CA ARG A 56 -0.79 5.39 -13.31
C ARG A 56 0.42 4.53 -12.97
N ALA A 57 0.23 3.21 -12.90
CA ALA A 57 1.30 2.23 -12.80
C ALA A 57 0.87 0.87 -13.36
N ILE A 58 1.85 0.03 -13.68
CA ILE A 58 1.65 -1.35 -14.12
C ILE A 58 2.43 -2.32 -13.23
N LYS A 59 1.83 -3.48 -12.94
CA LYS A 59 2.44 -4.61 -12.24
C LYS A 59 2.67 -5.71 -13.26
N VAL A 60 3.93 -6.13 -13.45
CA VAL A 60 4.25 -7.22 -14.36
C VAL A 60 4.14 -8.57 -13.62
N SER A 61 3.37 -9.51 -14.16
CA SER A 61 3.02 -10.78 -13.49
C SER A 61 4.02 -11.93 -13.70
N HIS A 62 4.94 -11.79 -14.67
CA HIS A 62 5.95 -12.79 -15.03
C HIS A 62 7.29 -12.11 -15.32
N PRO A 63 8.44 -12.79 -15.16
CA PRO A 63 9.73 -12.13 -15.37
C PRO A 63 9.91 -11.79 -16.85
N ILE A 64 9.76 -10.50 -17.17
CA ILE A 64 10.69 -9.89 -18.10
C ILE A 64 11.93 -9.62 -17.26
N THR A 65 13.01 -10.35 -17.50
CA THR A 65 14.28 -10.29 -16.78
C THR A 65 14.63 -8.83 -16.48
N ARG A 66 14.73 -8.46 -15.21
CA ARG A 66 15.19 -7.12 -14.84
C ARG A 66 16.68 -7.02 -15.16
N HIS A 67 17.05 -6.03 -15.95
CA HIS A 67 18.40 -5.47 -15.84
C HIS A 67 18.52 -4.80 -14.47
N GLU A 68 19.51 -5.23 -13.69
CA GLU A 68 19.91 -4.59 -12.46
C GLU A 68 20.30 -3.13 -12.74
N GLY A 69 19.51 -2.19 -12.21
CA GLY A 69 19.78 -0.78 -12.40
C GLY A 69 18.63 0.09 -11.90
N SER A 70 18.81 0.67 -10.71
CA SER A 70 18.28 1.98 -10.32
C SER A 70 16.82 2.29 -10.69
N GLY A 71 15.87 1.56 -10.10
CA GLY A 71 14.46 1.96 -10.07
C GLY A 71 14.03 2.19 -8.61
N ASN A 72 13.43 3.33 -8.29
CA ASN A 72 12.94 3.61 -6.93
C ASN A 72 11.86 2.58 -6.55
N ILE A 73 12.21 1.60 -5.70
CA ILE A 73 11.34 0.49 -5.31
C ILE A 73 10.32 1.00 -4.28
N VAL A 74 9.04 1.09 -4.66
CA VAL A 74 7.93 1.29 -3.72
C VAL A 74 7.60 -0.07 -3.09
N ALA A 75 7.87 -0.22 -1.79
CA ALA A 75 7.58 -1.44 -1.05
C ALA A 75 6.07 -1.54 -0.78
N ARG A 76 5.41 -2.53 -1.39
CA ARG A 76 3.98 -2.80 -1.28
C ARG A 76 3.74 -4.05 -0.44
N ALA A 77 2.87 -3.97 0.56
CA ALA A 77 2.48 -5.14 1.35
C ALA A 77 1.00 -5.50 1.20
N ARG A 78 0.70 -6.81 1.18
CA ARG A 78 -0.66 -7.37 1.29
C ARG A 78 -1.14 -7.33 2.73
N VAL A 79 -2.37 -6.86 2.94
CA VAL A 79 -3.00 -6.86 4.26
C VAL A 79 -4.47 -7.21 4.17
N ARG A 80 -4.99 -7.85 5.22
CA ARG A 80 -6.43 -8.07 5.40
C ARG A 80 -7.03 -7.27 6.55
N LYS A 81 -6.21 -6.91 7.54
CA LYS A 81 -6.64 -6.23 8.76
C LYS A 81 -5.77 -5.01 9.06
N PHE A 82 -6.31 -4.10 9.85
CA PHE A 82 -5.64 -2.88 10.30
C PHE A 82 -4.30 -3.15 11.01
N VAL A 83 -4.27 -4.15 11.89
CA VAL A 83 -3.04 -4.56 12.61
C VAL A 83 -1.92 -4.96 11.66
N GLU A 84 -2.27 -5.76 10.65
CA GLU A 84 -1.31 -6.21 9.65
C GLU A 84 -0.75 -5.02 8.88
N ALA A 85 -1.59 -4.04 8.53
CA ALA A 85 -1.14 -2.79 7.91
C ALA A 85 -0.12 -2.04 8.77
N LEU A 86 -0.39 -1.84 10.06
CA LEU A 86 0.55 -1.15 10.95
C LEU A 86 1.88 -1.91 11.11
N ARG A 87 1.85 -3.25 11.18
CA ARG A 87 3.07 -4.07 11.23
C ARG A 87 3.88 -3.97 9.94
N ARG A 88 3.24 -4.08 8.78
CA ARG A 88 3.91 -3.95 7.48
C ARG A 88 4.51 -2.55 7.28
N ILE A 89 3.82 -1.50 7.73
CA ILE A 89 4.36 -0.13 7.72
C ILE A 89 5.62 -0.04 8.58
N ARG A 90 5.63 -0.66 9.77
CA ARG A 90 6.81 -0.72 10.63
C ARG A 90 7.98 -1.47 9.99
N GLU A 91 7.68 -2.52 9.22
CA GLU A 91 8.67 -3.26 8.41
C GLU A 91 9.20 -2.45 7.21
N GLY A 92 8.62 -1.28 6.91
CA GLY A 92 9.07 -0.38 5.86
C GLY A 92 8.21 -0.37 4.59
N ALA A 93 6.99 -0.93 4.63
CA ALA A 93 6.03 -0.79 3.54
C ALA A 93 5.61 0.68 3.39
N SER A 94 5.85 1.24 2.21
CA SER A 94 5.47 2.61 1.86
C SER A 94 4.09 2.68 1.20
N MET A 95 3.47 1.52 0.94
CA MET A 95 2.15 1.38 0.39
C MET A 95 1.50 0.07 0.87
N ILE A 96 0.21 0.14 1.18
CA ILE A 96 -0.59 -1.01 1.59
C ILE A 96 -1.60 -1.34 0.50
N ARG A 97 -1.80 -2.63 0.26
CA ARG A 97 -2.93 -3.11 -0.53
C ARG A 97 -3.83 -4.02 0.28
N THR A 98 -5.12 -3.71 0.28
CA THR A 98 -6.13 -4.58 0.87
C THR A 98 -6.32 -5.78 -0.04
N GLN A 99 -6.11 -6.96 0.53
CA GLN A 99 -6.26 -8.23 -0.15
C GLN A 99 -7.74 -8.59 -0.28
N GLY A 100 -8.16 -8.88 -1.51
CA GLY A 100 -9.45 -9.46 -1.84
C GLY A 100 -9.40 -10.97 -1.93
N ASP A 101 -10.39 -11.52 -2.63
CA ASP A 101 -10.46 -12.95 -2.91
C ASP A 101 -9.18 -13.45 -3.62
N LEU A 102 -8.62 -14.52 -3.07
CA LEU A 102 -7.43 -15.19 -3.57
C LEU A 102 -7.73 -16.18 -4.69
N GLU A 103 -8.99 -16.60 -4.83
CA GLU A 103 -9.42 -17.63 -5.77
C GLU A 103 -9.64 -17.08 -7.18
N GLY A 104 -9.51 -15.76 -7.37
CA GLY A 104 -9.69 -15.13 -8.68
C GLY A 104 -11.15 -15.17 -9.14
N SER A 105 -12.12 -15.38 -8.23
CA SER A 105 -13.54 -15.50 -8.56
C SER A 105 -14.19 -14.18 -9.01
N GLY A 106 -13.45 -13.06 -8.97
CA GLY A 106 -14.00 -11.73 -9.22
C GLY A 106 -14.88 -11.22 -8.07
N ASN A 107 -14.91 -11.91 -6.92
CA ASN A 107 -15.76 -11.52 -5.81
C ASN A 107 -15.16 -10.37 -4.98
N ILE A 108 -15.76 -9.18 -5.13
CA ILE A 108 -15.36 -7.97 -4.40
C ILE A 108 -15.82 -7.95 -2.92
N VAL A 109 -16.72 -8.86 -2.52
CA VAL A 109 -17.33 -8.85 -1.17
C VAL A 109 -16.27 -8.99 -0.08
N GLU A 110 -15.28 -9.87 -0.26
CA GLU A 110 -14.19 -10.02 0.69
C GLU A 110 -13.32 -8.75 0.77
N THR A 111 -12.98 -8.16 -0.38
CA THR A 111 -12.26 -6.88 -0.43
C THR A 111 -13.03 -5.80 0.34
N MET A 112 -14.33 -5.65 0.09
CA MET A 112 -15.17 -4.66 0.77
C MET A 112 -15.32 -4.93 2.26
N LYS A 113 -15.33 -6.19 2.69
CA LYS A 113 -15.32 -6.56 4.11
C LYS A 113 -14.03 -6.11 4.79
N ASN A 114 -12.87 -6.38 4.17
CA ASN A 114 -11.57 -6.02 4.71
C ASN A 114 -11.37 -4.49 4.74
N VAL A 115 -11.76 -3.78 3.67
CA VAL A 115 -11.74 -2.31 3.61
C VAL A 115 -12.64 -1.72 4.71
N ARG A 116 -13.88 -2.20 4.85
CA ARG A 116 -14.81 -1.70 5.89
C ARG A 116 -14.31 -1.97 7.30
N SER A 117 -13.75 -3.16 7.56
CA SER A 117 -13.16 -3.48 8.86
C SER A 117 -12.04 -2.51 9.21
N MET A 118 -11.13 -2.26 8.27
CA MET A 118 -9.98 -1.37 8.50
C MET A 118 -10.42 0.08 8.70
N MET A 119 -11.38 0.57 7.91
CA MET A 119 -11.95 1.91 8.09
C MET A 119 -12.71 2.04 9.42
N GLY A 120 -13.39 0.97 9.85
CA GLY A 120 -14.03 0.88 11.16
C GLY A 120 -13.03 1.03 12.30
N ASP A 121 -11.94 0.27 12.28
CA ASP A 121 -10.87 0.34 13.29
C ASP A 121 -10.26 1.74 13.37
N ILE A 122 -9.99 2.38 12.21
CA ILE A 122 -9.47 3.74 12.15
C ILE A 122 -10.46 4.74 12.74
N ARG A 123 -11.75 4.60 12.45
CA ARG A 123 -12.78 5.49 12.99
C ARG A 123 -12.92 5.37 14.50
N VAL A 124 -12.92 4.14 15.02
CA VAL A 124 -12.93 3.87 16.47
C VAL A 124 -11.70 4.47 17.13
N LEU A 125 -10.52 4.27 16.55
CA LEU A 125 -9.27 4.84 17.05
C LEU A 125 -9.26 6.38 17.03
N SER A 126 -9.83 6.98 15.97
CA SER A 126 -9.93 8.43 15.83
C SER A 126 -10.77 9.05 16.96
N SER A 127 -11.88 8.41 17.34
CA SER A 127 -12.78 8.87 18.42
C SER A 127 -12.41 8.42 19.82
N MET A 128 -11.44 7.51 19.98
CA MET A 128 -11.00 6.98 21.28
C MET A 128 -10.36 8.06 22.16
N ASP A 129 -10.44 7.98 23.49
CA ASP A 129 -9.71 8.91 24.35
C ASP A 129 -8.21 8.63 24.32
N GLU A 130 -7.36 9.67 24.49
CA GLU A 130 -5.90 9.53 24.39
C GLU A 130 -5.33 8.50 25.38
N ASP A 131 -5.90 8.43 26.58
CA ASP A 131 -5.50 7.49 27.64
C ASP A 131 -5.77 6.02 27.26
N GLU A 132 -6.78 5.77 26.41
CA GLU A 132 -7.16 4.42 25.98
C GLU A 132 -6.31 3.92 24.79
N VAL A 133 -5.62 4.82 24.09
CA VAL A 133 -4.85 4.49 22.87
C VAL A 133 -3.74 3.49 23.16
N PHE A 134 -3.09 3.58 24.32
CA PHE A 134 -2.04 2.65 24.71
C PHE A 134 -2.60 1.24 24.94
N ALA A 135 -3.73 1.13 25.62
CA ALA A 135 -4.41 -0.15 25.84
C ALA A 135 -4.89 -0.76 24.52
N PHE A 136 -5.42 0.07 23.62
CA PHE A 136 -5.80 -0.37 22.27
C PHE A 136 -4.60 -0.90 21.49
N SER A 137 -3.50 -0.15 21.44
CA SER A 137 -2.25 -0.56 20.78
C SER A 137 -1.74 -1.92 21.28
N LYS A 138 -1.82 -2.16 22.59
CA LYS A 138 -1.41 -3.43 23.20
C LYS A 138 -2.38 -4.56 22.84
N LYS A 139 -3.69 -4.31 22.87
CA LYS A 139 -4.73 -5.28 22.49
C LYS A 139 -4.58 -5.76 21.05
N ILE A 140 -4.26 -4.83 20.14
CA ILE A 140 -4.10 -5.15 18.73
C ILE A 140 -2.66 -5.57 18.39
N GLU A 141 -1.74 -5.58 19.37
CA GLU A 141 -0.32 -5.87 19.18
C GLU A 141 0.29 -5.10 17.99
N ALA A 142 0.00 -3.80 17.92
CA ALA A 142 0.55 -2.90 16.93
C ALA A 142 1.53 -1.91 17.56
N PRO A 143 2.47 -1.33 16.79
CA PRO A 143 3.41 -0.37 17.32
C PRO A 143 2.72 0.94 17.72
N TYR A 144 2.87 1.33 18.99
CA TYR A 144 2.18 2.48 19.59
C TYR A 144 2.35 3.78 18.79
N ASP A 145 3.57 4.11 18.37
CA ASP A 145 3.82 5.34 17.59
C ASP A 145 2.96 5.42 16.33
N LEU A 146 2.78 4.29 15.63
CA LEU A 146 1.98 4.25 14.41
C LEU A 146 0.49 4.32 14.70
N VAL A 147 0.04 3.82 15.85
CA VAL A 147 -1.35 3.93 16.29
C VAL A 147 -1.68 5.39 16.63
N VAL A 148 -0.83 6.05 17.43
CA VAL A 148 -0.99 7.48 17.78
C VAL A 148 -0.99 8.34 16.52
N GLN A 149 -0.04 8.11 15.62
CA GLN A 149 0.06 8.86 14.39
C GLN A 149 -1.20 8.64 13.52
N THR A 150 -1.76 7.41 13.50
CA THR A 150 -2.96 7.08 12.70
C THR A 150 -4.18 7.77 13.26
N LYS A 151 -4.28 7.84 14.59
CA LYS A 151 -5.29 8.59 15.31
C LYS A 151 -5.25 10.07 14.93
N GLN A 152 -4.07 10.70 15.01
CA GLN A 152 -3.88 12.12 14.69
C GLN A 152 -4.27 12.46 13.25
N LEU A 153 -3.97 11.56 12.30
CA LEU A 153 -4.31 11.77 10.89
C LEU A 153 -5.74 11.37 10.53
N GLY A 154 -6.41 10.54 11.34
CA GLY A 154 -7.70 9.92 11.00
C GLY A 154 -7.63 8.95 9.81
N ARG A 155 -6.42 8.56 9.40
CA ARG A 155 -6.13 7.66 8.26
C ARG A 155 -4.74 7.04 8.41
N LEU A 156 -4.46 6.01 7.62
CA LEU A 156 -3.12 5.43 7.52
C LEU A 156 -2.12 6.45 6.95
N HIS A 157 -0.88 6.41 7.44
CA HIS A 157 0.27 7.24 6.99
C HIS A 157 0.72 6.98 5.56
N VAL A 158 0.34 5.83 5.02
CA VAL A 158 0.72 5.36 3.70
C VAL A 158 -0.52 5.17 2.85
N VAL A 159 -0.34 5.19 1.54
CA VAL A 159 -1.43 4.98 0.59
C VAL A 159 -2.01 3.58 0.76
N ASN A 160 -3.33 3.49 0.78
CA ASN A 160 -4.08 2.24 0.83
C ASN A 160 -4.82 2.02 -0.50
N PHE A 161 -4.43 0.97 -1.23
CA PHE A 161 -5.11 0.53 -2.44
C PHE A 161 -6.03 -0.65 -2.15
N ALA A 162 -7.29 -0.58 -2.60
CA ALA A 162 -8.11 -1.78 -2.69
C ALA A 162 -7.70 -2.59 -3.92
N VAL A 163 -7.57 -3.90 -3.79
CA VAL A 163 -7.45 -4.82 -4.93
C VAL A 163 -8.75 -5.58 -5.05
N GLY A 164 -9.52 -5.26 -6.07
CA GLY A 164 -10.60 -6.09 -6.59
C GLY A 164 -10.24 -6.44 -8.02
N VAL A 165 -10.44 -7.69 -8.41
CA VAL A 165 -10.44 -8.03 -9.84
C VAL A 165 -11.76 -7.48 -10.38
N LEU A 166 -11.68 -6.37 -11.13
CA LEU A 166 -12.78 -5.84 -11.94
C LEU A 166 -12.72 -6.49 -13.33
#